data_AF-A0A8S1BUQ9-F1
#
_entry.id   AF-A0A8S1BUQ9-F1
#
_cell.length_a   1.000
_cell.length_b   1.000
_cell.length_c   1.000
_cell.angle_alpha   90.00
_cell.angle_beta   90.00
_cell.angle_gamma   90.00
#
_symmetry.space_group_name_H-M   'P 1'
#
loop_
_entity.id
_entity.type
_entity.pdbx_description
1 polymer ?
#
loop_
_entity_poly.entity_id
_entity_poly.type
_entity_poly.pdbx_seq_one_letter_code
_entity_poly.pdbx_strand_id
1 'polypeptide(L)'
;MYIQFYFFNWTNEGELENANSKPSFEQKGPYRFNEFHEKVNVTFHDNNTVSFKQVRRWHFDPDNSNGTLDDIITTLNLPPLTAAFVARDWSIFMQGPLSLVISQTSKRHVTKKVREYLFEGYDDSLISLADKLPALANIEIPFDKFGWFYKRNNSDEYDGFFNMDTGADDINKVGRLRNWNFANRTKFFPSSCGMVNGSAGELWPPGQTKTNITMFSPDICRSLTFDFTEEVDVHGVTGYRYSGGRNIVDNGTINADNWCFCNGECLPVGVVNASSCRYGAPAFVSYPHYYMADPYYASLVDGMRPDKEKHQFYVTLEPVRNKTVL
;
A
#
# COMPACT_ATOMS: atom_id res chain seq x y z
N MET A 1 -5.77 -0.79 18.13
CA MET A 1 -5.91 -0.21 16.78
C MET A 1 -6.76 -1.15 15.94
N TYR A 2 -7.39 -0.66 14.89
CA TYR A 2 -8.14 -1.50 13.95
C TYR A 2 -7.86 -1.09 12.51
N ILE A 3 -8.02 -2.05 11.61
CA ILE A 3 -8.00 -1.83 10.16
C ILE A 3 -9.34 -2.30 9.58
N GLN A 4 -9.86 -1.57 8.60
CA GLN A 4 -11.08 -1.91 7.89
C GLN A 4 -10.77 -2.10 6.41
N PHE A 5 -11.09 -3.28 5.89
CA PHE A 5 -10.96 -3.56 4.46
C PHE A 5 -12.28 -3.32 3.74
N TYR A 6 -12.19 -2.71 2.56
CA TYR A 6 -13.29 -2.54 1.64
C TYR A 6 -12.87 -3.10 0.29
N PHE A 7 -13.74 -3.90 -0.32
CA PHE A 7 -13.51 -4.53 -1.61
C PHE A 7 -14.41 -3.90 -2.66
N PHE A 8 -13.91 -3.75 -3.89
CA PHE A 8 -14.70 -3.35 -5.04
C PHE A 8 -15.12 -4.58 -5.82
N ASN A 9 -16.35 -5.03 -5.60
CA ASN A 9 -16.93 -6.17 -6.30
C ASN A 9 -17.34 -5.75 -7.72
N TRP A 10 -16.73 -6.37 -8.72
CA TRP A 10 -17.07 -6.16 -10.12
C TRP A 10 -18.43 -6.81 -10.43
N THR A 11 -19.37 -6.04 -10.98
CA THR A 11 -20.77 -6.46 -11.17
C THR A 11 -21.15 -6.77 -12.63
N ASN A 12 -20.34 -6.35 -13.60
CA ASN A 12 -20.57 -6.55 -15.03
C ASN A 12 -19.33 -7.13 -15.75
N GLU A 13 -18.61 -8.04 -15.10
CA GLU A 13 -17.38 -8.65 -15.62
C GLU A 13 -17.56 -9.40 -16.94
N GLY A 14 -18.78 -9.87 -17.22
CA GLY A 14 -19.15 -10.53 -18.48
C GLY A 14 -19.28 -9.59 -19.68
N GLU A 15 -19.39 -8.28 -19.45
CA GLU A 15 -19.60 -7.29 -20.52
C GLU A 15 -18.31 -6.68 -21.05
N LEU A 16 -17.15 -7.07 -20.52
CA LEU A 16 -15.86 -6.45 -20.88
C LEU A 16 -15.51 -6.59 -22.37
N GLU A 17 -16.08 -7.54 -23.09
CA GLU A 17 -15.87 -7.69 -24.54
C GLU A 17 -16.67 -6.67 -25.37
N ASN A 18 -17.63 -5.98 -24.76
CA ASN A 18 -18.39 -4.93 -25.40
C ASN A 18 -17.58 -3.63 -25.35
N ALA A 19 -17.18 -3.12 -26.52
CA ALA A 19 -16.32 -1.93 -26.64
C ALA A 19 -16.85 -0.65 -25.95
N ASN A 20 -18.16 -0.59 -25.66
CA ASN A 20 -18.81 0.53 -24.99
C ASN A 20 -19.17 0.25 -23.52
N SER A 21 -18.88 -0.95 -22.99
CA SER A 21 -19.17 -1.26 -21.58
C SER A 21 -18.01 -0.82 -20.69
N LYS A 22 -18.36 -0.19 -19.58
CA LYS A 22 -17.43 0.31 -18.58
C LYS A 22 -17.46 -0.61 -17.36
N PRO A 23 -16.33 -0.99 -16.76
CA PRO A 23 -16.35 -1.79 -15.54
C PRO A 23 -17.11 -1.08 -14.42
N SER A 24 -18.08 -1.76 -13.83
CA SER A 24 -18.91 -1.27 -12.74
C SER A 24 -18.59 -2.01 -11.46
N PHE A 25 -18.38 -1.25 -10.38
CA PHE A 25 -17.99 -1.78 -9.09
C PHE A 25 -18.95 -1.38 -7.98
N GLU A 26 -19.23 -2.33 -7.10
CA GLU A 26 -19.94 -2.11 -5.85
C GLU A 26 -18.97 -2.31 -4.67
N GLN A 27 -18.86 -1.32 -3.80
CA GLN A 27 -18.04 -1.42 -2.60
C GLN A 27 -18.72 -2.35 -1.57
N LYS A 28 -17.98 -3.35 -1.08
CA LYS A 28 -18.40 -4.23 0.03
C LYS A 28 -17.47 -4.08 1.23
N GLY A 29 -18.05 -4.01 2.42
CA GLY A 29 -17.35 -3.84 3.69
C GLY A 29 -18.09 -2.88 4.64
N PRO A 30 -17.44 -2.48 5.75
CA PRO A 30 -16.10 -2.88 6.16
C PRO A 30 -16.00 -4.34 6.60
N TYR A 31 -14.85 -4.96 6.34
CA TYR A 31 -14.37 -6.15 7.06
C TYR A 31 -13.32 -5.68 8.06
N ARG A 32 -13.69 -5.60 9.34
CA ARG A 32 -12.87 -5.02 10.40
C ARG A 32 -11.98 -6.07 11.05
N PHE A 33 -10.73 -5.70 11.32
CA PHE A 33 -9.78 -6.49 12.08
C PHE A 33 -9.20 -5.65 13.21
N ASN A 34 -9.14 -6.24 14.40
CA ASN A 34 -8.32 -5.73 15.49
C ASN A 34 -6.85 -5.97 15.15
N GLU A 35 -6.05 -4.91 15.25
CA GLU A 35 -4.66 -4.90 14.84
C GLU A 35 -3.74 -4.66 16.04
N PHE A 36 -2.74 -5.53 16.18
CA PHE A 36 -1.73 -5.48 17.23
C PHE A 36 -0.34 -5.43 16.62
N HIS A 37 0.49 -4.51 17.09
CA HIS A 37 1.87 -4.33 16.65
C HIS A 37 2.81 -4.68 17.79
N GLU A 38 3.85 -5.45 17.48
CA GLU A 38 4.90 -5.82 18.42
C GLU A 38 6.27 -5.62 17.78
N LYS A 39 7.17 -4.92 18.48
CA LYS A 39 8.57 -4.80 18.07
C LYS A 39 9.34 -5.99 18.62
N VAL A 40 9.93 -6.77 17.73
CA VAL A 40 10.72 -7.97 18.06
C VAL A 40 12.17 -7.80 17.65
N ASN A 41 13.06 -8.63 18.19
CA ASN A 41 14.51 -8.58 17.94
C ASN A 41 15.11 -7.19 18.21
N VAL A 42 14.65 -6.56 19.29
CA VAL A 42 15.04 -5.19 19.66
C VAL A 42 16.50 -5.17 20.12
N THR A 43 17.33 -4.35 19.48
CA THR A 43 18.75 -4.16 19.83
C THR A 43 19.05 -2.67 19.92
N PHE A 44 19.57 -2.23 21.06
CA PHE A 44 20.08 -0.87 21.26
C PHE A 44 21.55 -0.78 20.88
N HIS A 45 21.96 0.36 20.33
CA HIS A 45 23.31 0.60 19.83
C HIS A 45 23.95 1.81 20.50
N ASP A 46 25.28 1.80 20.62
CA ASP A 46 26.07 2.89 21.24
C ASP A 46 25.94 4.24 20.52
N ASN A 47 25.47 4.23 19.27
CA ASN A 47 25.24 5.44 18.47
C ASN A 47 23.85 6.07 18.70
N ASN A 48 23.22 5.77 19.84
CA ASN A 48 21.88 6.25 20.26
C ASN A 48 20.74 5.83 19.34
N THR A 49 20.88 4.70 18.64
CA THR A 49 19.82 4.12 17.81
C THR A 49 19.30 2.81 18.37
N VAL A 50 18.10 2.44 17.95
CA VAL A 50 17.49 1.14 18.23
C VAL A 50 17.11 0.47 16.91
N SER A 51 17.40 -0.82 16.81
CA SER A 51 17.03 -1.68 15.69
C SER A 51 15.98 -2.68 16.11
N PHE A 52 15.01 -2.95 15.23
CA PHE A 52 13.95 -3.93 15.48
C PHE A 52 13.31 -4.40 14.17
N LYS A 53 12.57 -5.51 14.24
CA LYS A 53 11.56 -5.90 13.25
C LYS A 53 10.17 -5.69 13.84
N GLN A 54 9.16 -5.57 12.99
CA GLN A 54 7.78 -5.37 13.41
C GLN A 54 6.92 -6.59 13.06
N VAL A 55 6.26 -7.15 14.07
CA VAL A 55 5.23 -8.19 13.91
C VAL A 55 3.86 -7.53 14.00
N ARG A 56 3.02 -7.76 12.99
CA ARG A 56 1.63 -7.32 12.97
C ARG A 56 0.72 -8.54 13.07
N ARG A 57 -0.29 -8.46 13.95
CA ARG A 57 -1.32 -9.49 14.12
C ARG A 57 -2.69 -8.90 13.84
N TRP A 58 -3.47 -9.62 13.05
CA TRP A 58 -4.83 -9.22 12.68
C TRP A 58 -5.83 -10.28 13.14
N HIS A 59 -6.81 -9.85 13.91
CA HIS A 59 -7.90 -10.70 14.40
C HIS A 59 -9.23 -10.16 13.89
N PHE A 60 -9.98 -10.97 13.14
CA PHE A 60 -11.25 -10.55 12.57
C PHE A 60 -12.25 -10.17 13.66
N ASP A 61 -12.93 -9.05 13.46
CA ASP A 61 -13.96 -8.51 14.36
C ASP A 61 -15.31 -8.60 13.66
N PRO A 62 -16.04 -9.73 13.82
CA PRO A 62 -17.31 -9.95 13.13
C PRO A 62 -18.39 -8.96 13.58
N ASP A 63 -18.40 -8.56 14.86
CA ASP A 63 -19.46 -7.73 15.45
C ASP A 63 -19.45 -6.30 14.88
N ASN A 64 -18.30 -5.83 14.39
CA ASN A 64 -18.12 -4.50 13.80
C ASN A 64 -17.81 -4.57 12.29
N SER A 65 -18.15 -5.70 11.65
CA SER A 65 -18.05 -5.90 10.21
C SER A 65 -19.44 -5.94 9.57
N ASN A 66 -19.55 -5.48 8.33
CA ASN A 66 -20.82 -5.51 7.58
C ASN A 66 -20.96 -6.76 6.68
N GLY A 67 -20.27 -7.84 7.04
CA GLY A 67 -20.12 -9.02 6.22
C GLY A 67 -19.23 -10.07 6.88
N THR A 68 -19.09 -11.21 6.23
CA THR A 68 -18.25 -12.32 6.72
C THR A 68 -17.01 -12.51 5.86
N LEU A 69 -16.01 -13.22 6.39
CA LEU A 69 -14.84 -13.56 5.58
C LEU A 69 -15.12 -14.58 4.45
N ASP A 70 -16.32 -15.18 4.45
CA ASP A 70 -16.81 -16.06 3.39
C ASP A 70 -17.58 -15.31 2.29
N ASP A 71 -17.75 -13.99 2.42
CA ASP A 71 -18.37 -13.16 1.39
C ASP A 71 -17.57 -13.26 0.09
N ILE A 72 -18.29 -13.39 -1.02
CA ILE A 72 -17.72 -13.62 -2.35
C ILE A 72 -17.54 -12.28 -3.07
N ILE A 73 -16.32 -12.06 -3.56
CA ILE A 73 -15.93 -10.88 -4.34
C ILE A 73 -15.38 -11.32 -5.70
N THR A 74 -15.93 -10.75 -6.77
CA THR A 74 -15.36 -10.80 -8.11
C THR A 74 -14.49 -9.57 -8.35
N THR A 75 -13.26 -9.75 -8.80
CA THR A 75 -12.36 -8.65 -9.16
C THR A 75 -11.41 -9.06 -10.28
N LEU A 76 -10.50 -8.17 -10.67
CA LEU A 76 -9.48 -8.42 -11.68
C LEU A 76 -8.55 -9.56 -11.25
N ASN A 77 -8.24 -10.48 -12.17
CA ASN A 77 -7.32 -11.58 -11.91
C ASN A 77 -5.87 -11.08 -12.03
N LEU A 78 -5.23 -10.84 -10.89
CA LEU A 78 -3.93 -10.17 -10.83
C LEU A 78 -2.73 -11.04 -11.24
N PRO A 79 -2.65 -12.35 -10.93
CA PRO A 79 -1.57 -13.20 -11.42
C PRO A 79 -1.39 -13.22 -12.95
N PRO A 80 -2.41 -13.53 -13.78
CA PRO A 80 -2.26 -13.47 -15.23
C PRO A 80 -1.98 -12.06 -15.76
N LEU A 81 -2.56 -11.04 -15.14
CA LEU A 81 -2.28 -9.65 -15.50
C LEU A 81 -0.80 -9.32 -15.27
N THR A 82 -0.24 -9.75 -14.14
CA THR A 82 1.16 -9.55 -13.79
C THR A 82 2.08 -10.27 -14.77
N ALA A 83 1.78 -11.54 -15.09
CA ALA A 83 2.54 -12.30 -16.07
C ALA A 83 2.53 -11.62 -17.46
N ALA A 84 1.37 -11.16 -17.92
CA ALA A 84 1.24 -10.44 -19.18
C ALA A 84 2.00 -9.09 -19.16
N PHE A 85 1.91 -8.35 -18.05
CA PHE A 85 2.60 -7.08 -17.88
C PHE A 85 4.12 -7.24 -17.92
N VAL A 86 4.67 -8.22 -17.22
CA VAL A 86 6.13 -8.46 -17.22
C VAL A 86 6.60 -8.99 -18.59
N ALA A 87 5.78 -9.78 -19.27
CA ALA A 87 6.13 -10.32 -20.60
C ALA A 87 5.94 -9.33 -21.76
N ARG A 88 5.35 -8.14 -21.54
CA ARG A 88 5.05 -7.17 -22.61
C ARG A 88 6.29 -6.70 -23.38
N ASP A 89 7.45 -6.72 -22.72
CA ASP A 89 8.73 -6.28 -23.27
C ASP A 89 9.59 -7.46 -23.77
N TRP A 90 9.06 -8.70 -23.71
CA TRP A 90 9.74 -9.89 -24.22
C TRP A 90 9.70 -9.96 -25.75
N SER A 91 10.57 -10.78 -26.34
CA SER A 91 10.51 -11.07 -27.77
C SER A 91 9.18 -11.76 -28.13
N ILE A 92 8.66 -11.48 -29.33
CA ILE A 92 7.37 -12.03 -29.79
C ILE A 92 7.31 -13.56 -29.75
N PHE A 93 8.46 -14.22 -29.95
CA PHE A 93 8.60 -15.67 -29.88
C PHE A 93 8.34 -16.23 -28.47
N MET A 94 8.63 -15.45 -27.43
CA MET A 94 8.35 -15.82 -26.03
C MET A 94 6.94 -15.39 -25.59
N GLN A 95 6.42 -14.30 -26.16
CA GLN A 95 5.06 -13.82 -25.87
C GLN A 95 3.97 -14.77 -26.38
N GLY A 96 4.14 -15.34 -27.58
CA GLY A 96 3.16 -16.22 -28.21
C GLY A 96 2.75 -17.42 -27.34
N PRO A 97 3.71 -18.27 -26.91
CA PRO A 97 3.42 -19.41 -26.03
C PRO A 97 2.78 -19.01 -24.70
N LEU A 98 3.28 -17.94 -24.06
CA LEU A 98 2.71 -17.46 -22.79
C LEU A 98 1.28 -16.96 -22.97
N SER A 99 1.02 -16.20 -24.04
CA SER A 99 -0.33 -15.71 -24.39
C SER A 99 -1.32 -16.86 -24.61
N LEU A 100 -0.89 -17.94 -25.29
CA LEU A 100 -1.69 -19.14 -25.46
C LEU A 100 -2.03 -19.78 -24.11
N VAL A 101 -1.04 -19.95 -23.23
CA VAL A 101 -1.27 -20.54 -21.89
C VAL A 101 -2.21 -19.68 -21.06
N ILE A 102 -1.97 -18.36 -20.98
CA ILE A 102 -2.83 -17.44 -20.21
C ILE A 102 -4.26 -17.48 -20.74
N SER A 103 -4.45 -17.39 -22.07
CA SER A 103 -5.80 -17.38 -22.67
C SER A 103 -6.58 -18.69 -22.48
N GLN A 104 -5.90 -19.84 -22.38
CA GLN A 104 -6.54 -21.13 -22.15
C GLN A 104 -6.81 -21.44 -20.68
N THR A 105 -5.96 -20.96 -19.78
CA THR A 105 -5.98 -21.35 -18.36
C THR A 105 -6.57 -20.30 -17.44
N SER A 106 -6.60 -19.04 -17.86
CA SER A 106 -6.90 -17.91 -16.99
C SER A 106 -8.06 -17.09 -17.51
N LYS A 107 -8.89 -16.61 -16.58
CA LYS A 107 -9.89 -15.58 -16.84
C LYS A 107 -9.33 -14.21 -16.46
N ARG A 108 -9.86 -13.16 -17.08
CA ARG A 108 -9.53 -11.75 -16.72
C ARG A 108 -10.06 -11.36 -15.35
N HIS A 109 -11.17 -11.96 -14.90
CA HIS A 109 -11.71 -11.80 -13.56
C HIS A 109 -11.51 -13.07 -12.74
N VAL A 110 -11.51 -12.92 -11.42
CA VAL A 110 -11.46 -14.02 -10.46
C VAL A 110 -12.47 -13.76 -9.36
N THR A 111 -13.08 -14.82 -8.85
CA THR A 111 -14.12 -14.78 -7.83
C THR A 111 -13.68 -15.65 -6.66
N LYS A 112 -13.46 -15.03 -5.50
CA LYS A 112 -12.94 -15.68 -4.28
C LYS A 112 -13.58 -15.09 -3.04
N LYS A 113 -13.38 -15.76 -1.91
CA LYS A 113 -13.79 -15.26 -0.60
C LYS A 113 -12.88 -14.15 -0.11
N VAL A 114 -13.39 -13.28 0.76
CA VAL A 114 -12.61 -12.21 1.39
C VAL A 114 -11.38 -12.73 2.12
N ARG A 115 -11.48 -13.85 2.86
CA ARG A 115 -10.31 -14.48 3.53
C ARG A 115 -9.19 -14.88 2.58
N GLU A 116 -9.54 -15.36 1.38
CA GLU A 116 -8.59 -15.78 0.35
C GLU A 116 -7.86 -14.57 -0.24
N TYR A 117 -8.56 -13.46 -0.49
CA TYR A 117 -7.91 -12.22 -0.96
C TYR A 117 -7.01 -11.57 0.11
N LEU A 118 -7.31 -11.79 1.40
CA LEU A 118 -6.56 -11.19 2.50
C LEU A 118 -5.43 -12.11 2.97
N PHE A 119 -5.69 -12.96 3.97
CA PHE A 119 -4.67 -13.63 4.77
C PHE A 119 -4.45 -15.11 4.39
N GLU A 120 -5.47 -15.81 3.85
CA GLU A 120 -5.35 -17.24 3.48
C GLU A 120 -4.64 -17.43 2.14
N GLY A 121 -4.79 -16.47 1.22
CA GLY A 121 -4.33 -16.59 -0.15
C GLY A 121 -5.17 -17.57 -0.98
N TYR A 122 -5.16 -17.41 -2.30
CA TYR A 122 -5.70 -18.41 -3.23
C TYR A 122 -4.62 -18.90 -4.20
N ASP A 123 -4.76 -20.16 -4.58
CA ASP A 123 -3.91 -20.80 -5.59
C ASP A 123 -4.28 -20.30 -6.98
N ASP A 124 -3.25 -20.03 -7.80
CA ASP A 124 -3.40 -19.66 -9.21
C ASP A 124 -2.42 -20.48 -10.06
N SER A 125 -2.92 -21.02 -11.18
CA SER A 125 -2.17 -21.91 -12.05
C SER A 125 -0.91 -21.29 -12.63
N LEU A 126 -0.87 -19.97 -12.81
CA LEU A 126 0.29 -19.27 -13.34
C LEU A 126 1.39 -19.08 -12.30
N ILE A 127 1.03 -18.94 -11.02
CA ILE A 127 2.03 -18.92 -9.93
C ILE A 127 2.74 -20.26 -9.90
N SER A 128 1.99 -21.37 -9.95
CA SER A 128 2.57 -22.72 -10.02
C SER A 128 3.35 -23.01 -11.31
N LEU A 129 3.11 -22.24 -12.38
CA LEU A 129 3.82 -22.36 -13.65
C LEU A 129 5.08 -21.48 -13.69
N ALA A 130 5.11 -20.37 -12.96
CA ALA A 130 6.27 -19.48 -12.88
C ALA A 130 7.52 -20.23 -12.40
N ASP A 131 7.37 -21.10 -11.40
CA ASP A 131 8.44 -21.98 -10.90
C ASP A 131 9.00 -22.94 -11.97
N LYS A 132 8.20 -23.21 -13.01
CA LYS A 132 8.54 -24.15 -14.10
C LYS A 132 8.99 -23.47 -15.38
N LEU A 133 8.89 -22.14 -15.47
CA LEU A 133 9.27 -21.38 -16.65
C LEU A 133 10.58 -20.62 -16.38
N PRO A 134 11.73 -21.09 -16.91
CA PRO A 134 13.03 -20.42 -16.72
C PRO A 134 13.04 -18.95 -17.15
N ALA A 135 12.18 -18.57 -18.11
CA ALA A 135 12.03 -17.19 -18.55
C ALA A 135 11.40 -16.26 -17.48
N LEU A 136 10.62 -16.80 -16.55
CA LEU A 136 10.07 -16.09 -15.40
C LEU A 136 10.96 -16.20 -14.16
N ALA A 137 12.05 -16.97 -14.20
CA ALA A 137 12.91 -17.23 -13.04
C ALA A 137 13.62 -15.98 -12.49
N ASN A 138 13.74 -14.92 -13.30
CA ASN A 138 14.30 -13.63 -12.83
C ASN A 138 13.28 -12.79 -12.05
N ILE A 139 12.00 -13.20 -12.01
CA ILE A 139 10.96 -12.59 -11.19
C ILE A 139 10.87 -13.40 -9.90
N GLU A 140 11.56 -12.95 -8.87
CA GLU A 140 11.42 -13.55 -7.54
C GLU A 140 10.05 -13.18 -6.96
N ILE A 141 9.06 -14.06 -7.14
CA ILE A 141 7.79 -14.00 -6.41
C ILE A 141 7.99 -14.83 -5.14
N PRO A 142 8.07 -14.23 -3.95
CA PRO A 142 8.41 -14.96 -2.73
C PRO A 142 7.23 -15.78 -2.16
N PHE A 143 6.14 -15.91 -2.91
CA PHE A 143 4.87 -16.48 -2.44
C PHE A 143 4.29 -17.50 -3.42
N ASP A 144 3.74 -18.57 -2.85
CA ASP A 144 3.10 -19.69 -3.54
C ASP A 144 1.62 -19.45 -3.83
N LYS A 145 1.02 -18.42 -3.23
CA LYS A 145 -0.38 -18.02 -3.42
C LYS A 145 -0.50 -16.52 -3.59
N PHE A 146 -1.57 -16.08 -4.22
CA PHE A 146 -1.92 -14.66 -4.26
C PHE A 146 -2.79 -14.30 -3.05
N GLY A 147 -2.45 -13.21 -2.36
CA GLY A 147 -3.30 -12.54 -1.39
C GLY A 147 -2.62 -11.24 -0.93
N TRP A 148 -3.40 -10.18 -0.72
CA TRP A 148 -2.87 -8.85 -0.37
C TRP A 148 -2.10 -8.84 0.95
N PHE A 149 -2.47 -9.73 1.87
CA PHE A 149 -1.84 -9.89 3.18
C PHE A 149 -1.36 -11.33 3.43
N TYR A 150 -1.19 -12.11 2.37
CA TYR A 150 -0.75 -13.50 2.48
C TYR A 150 0.61 -13.59 3.18
N LYS A 151 0.72 -14.49 4.17
CA LYS A 151 1.89 -14.66 5.07
C LYS A 151 2.33 -13.42 5.86
N ARG A 152 1.54 -12.33 5.89
CA ARG A 152 1.86 -11.16 6.72
C ARG A 152 1.50 -11.37 8.19
N ASN A 153 0.40 -12.08 8.46
CA ASN A 153 -0.11 -12.24 9.82
C ASN A 153 0.89 -12.97 10.70
N ASN A 154 1.28 -12.35 11.82
CA ASN A 154 2.27 -12.87 12.76
C ASN A 154 3.65 -13.14 12.13
N SER A 155 4.04 -12.34 11.11
CA SER A 155 5.36 -12.39 10.47
C SER A 155 6.17 -11.16 10.84
N ASP A 156 7.49 -11.34 11.04
CA ASP A 156 8.46 -10.27 11.29
C ASP A 156 9.24 -9.86 10.03
N GLU A 157 9.10 -10.60 8.92
CA GLU A 157 9.90 -10.38 7.71
C GLU A 157 9.31 -9.32 6.77
N TYR A 158 7.98 -9.17 6.74
CA TYR A 158 7.32 -8.41 5.68
C TYR A 158 7.55 -6.90 5.77
N ASP A 159 7.38 -6.31 6.96
CA ASP A 159 7.54 -4.85 7.15
C ASP A 159 9.02 -4.43 7.09
N GLY A 160 9.94 -5.39 7.23
CA GLY A 160 11.38 -5.20 7.13
C GLY A 160 12.07 -4.84 8.44
N PHE A 161 13.35 -4.49 8.34
CA PHE A 161 14.21 -4.12 9.45
C PHE A 161 14.30 -2.61 9.59
N PHE A 162 14.03 -2.10 10.79
CA PHE A 162 14.05 -0.67 11.10
C PHE A 162 15.27 -0.34 11.96
N ASN A 163 15.91 0.80 11.71
CA ASN A 163 16.88 1.41 12.62
C ASN A 163 16.51 2.88 12.83
N MET A 164 16.26 3.25 14.08
CA MET A 164 15.60 4.50 14.45
C MET A 164 16.35 5.19 15.58
N ASP A 165 16.36 6.51 15.58
CA ASP A 165 16.90 7.33 16.66
C ASP A 165 16.07 7.16 17.95
N THR A 166 16.78 6.92 19.06
CA THR A 166 16.16 6.80 20.40
C THR A 166 15.85 8.14 21.05
N GLY A 167 16.50 9.21 20.59
CA GLY A 167 16.45 10.54 21.20
C GLY A 167 17.28 10.68 22.48
N ALA A 168 18.15 9.72 22.80
CA ALA A 168 19.00 9.77 23.99
C ALA A 168 20.03 10.92 23.94
N ASP A 169 20.51 11.29 22.76
CA ASP A 169 21.41 12.43 22.54
C ASP A 169 20.66 13.74 22.32
N ASP A 170 19.54 13.69 21.59
CA ASP A 170 18.71 14.85 21.28
C ASP A 170 17.26 14.40 21.10
N ILE A 171 16.38 14.88 21.98
CA ILE A 171 14.96 14.52 21.95
C ILE A 171 14.28 14.94 20.64
N ASN A 172 14.82 15.93 19.91
CA ASN A 172 14.28 16.32 18.60
C ASN A 172 14.51 15.27 17.50
N LYS A 173 15.30 14.21 17.78
CA LYS A 173 15.54 13.10 16.87
C LYS A 173 14.71 11.86 17.18
N VAL A 174 14.05 11.80 18.34
CA VAL A 174 13.33 10.58 18.74
C VAL A 174 12.33 10.13 17.67
N GLY A 175 12.33 8.84 17.37
CA GLY A 175 11.40 8.28 16.39
C GLY A 175 11.81 8.52 14.92
N ARG A 176 12.89 9.27 14.65
CA ARG A 176 13.40 9.47 13.29
C ARG A 176 14.00 8.17 12.76
N LEU A 177 13.53 7.73 11.61
CA LEU A 177 14.06 6.56 10.92
C LEU A 177 15.38 6.93 10.23
N ARG A 178 16.44 6.15 10.49
CA ARG A 178 17.74 6.31 9.81
C ARG A 178 17.86 5.37 8.63
N ASN A 179 17.53 4.11 8.84
CA ASN A 179 17.62 3.07 7.82
C ASN A 179 16.37 2.19 7.84
N TRP A 180 15.97 1.76 6.65
CA TRP A 180 15.03 0.67 6.44
C TRP A 180 15.71 -0.38 5.56
N ASN A 181 15.67 -1.65 5.99
CA ASN A 181 16.41 -2.74 5.35
C ASN A 181 17.88 -2.40 5.10
N PHE A 182 18.55 -1.88 6.14
CA PHE A 182 19.98 -1.54 6.18
C PHE A 182 20.42 -0.40 5.25
N ALA A 183 19.49 0.33 4.64
CA ALA A 183 19.78 1.47 3.79
C ALA A 183 18.98 2.72 4.19
N ASN A 184 19.57 3.90 4.02
CA ASN A 184 18.93 5.19 4.22
C ASN A 184 18.13 5.67 2.99
N ARG A 185 18.11 4.85 1.93
CA ARG A 185 17.35 5.06 0.71
C ARG A 185 16.85 3.74 0.17
N THR A 186 15.67 3.75 -0.44
CA THR A 186 15.10 2.61 -1.13
C THR A 186 15.64 2.54 -2.56
N LYS A 187 15.61 1.34 -3.13
CA LYS A 187 15.97 1.07 -4.53
C LYS A 187 14.81 1.30 -5.51
N PHE A 188 13.63 1.66 -5.00
CA PHE A 188 12.38 1.65 -5.76
C PHE A 188 12.07 2.94 -6.50
N PHE A 189 12.60 4.06 -5.99
CA PHE A 189 12.41 5.39 -6.56
C PHE A 189 13.78 6.09 -6.74
N PRO A 190 14.00 6.80 -7.85
CA PRO A 190 15.21 7.58 -8.07
C PRO A 190 15.28 8.83 -7.19
N SER A 191 16.48 9.43 -7.11
CA SER A 191 16.70 10.73 -6.46
C SER A 191 16.18 10.80 -5.02
N SER A 192 15.71 11.99 -4.60
CA SER A 192 15.12 12.29 -3.28
C SER A 192 13.88 11.44 -2.95
N CYS A 193 13.12 11.00 -3.96
CA CYS A 193 11.92 10.19 -3.79
C CYS A 193 12.18 8.84 -3.11
N GLY A 194 13.40 8.31 -3.25
CA GLY A 194 13.82 7.07 -2.60
C GLY A 194 14.30 7.25 -1.16
N MET A 195 14.42 8.46 -0.62
CA MET A 195 14.99 8.66 0.71
C MET A 195 14.08 8.13 1.82
N VAL A 196 14.67 7.46 2.81
CA VAL A 196 14.00 7.00 4.02
C VAL A 196 14.02 8.14 5.03
N ASN A 197 12.88 8.83 5.19
CA ASN A 197 12.74 10.03 5.99
C ASN A 197 11.54 9.94 6.94
N GLY A 198 11.54 10.79 7.97
CA GLY A 198 10.45 10.88 8.92
C GLY A 198 10.47 9.77 9.97
N SER A 199 9.31 9.50 10.57
CA SER A 199 9.15 8.43 11.54
C SER A 199 8.66 7.12 10.92
N ALA A 200 8.57 6.07 11.73
CA ALA A 200 7.88 4.83 11.35
C ALA A 200 6.34 4.92 11.46
N GLY A 201 5.76 6.12 11.68
CA GLY A 201 4.31 6.35 11.76
C GLY A 201 3.69 6.25 13.16
N GLU A 202 4.49 5.91 14.18
CA GLU A 202 4.00 5.71 15.56
C GLU A 202 4.41 6.82 16.53
N LEU A 203 5.55 7.46 16.27
CA LEU A 203 6.19 8.40 17.20
C LEU A 203 6.90 9.51 16.42
N TRP A 204 6.63 10.75 16.79
CA TRP A 204 7.33 11.93 16.27
C TRP A 204 8.05 12.67 17.40
N PRO A 205 9.10 13.46 17.10
CA PRO A 205 9.73 14.32 18.10
C PRO A 205 8.74 15.30 18.74
N PRO A 206 8.87 15.65 20.03
CA PRO A 206 7.98 16.59 20.73
C PRO A 206 8.04 18.02 20.13
N GLY A 207 7.00 18.84 20.38
CA GLY A 207 6.92 20.21 19.86
C GLY A 207 6.76 20.32 18.33
N GLN A 208 5.85 19.54 17.74
CA GLN A 208 5.61 19.60 16.30
C GLN A 208 4.92 20.93 16.01
N THR A 209 5.31 21.58 14.92
CA THR A 209 4.75 22.88 14.54
C THR A 209 3.63 22.71 13.51
N LYS A 210 2.88 23.78 13.26
CA LYS A 210 1.80 23.83 12.26
C LYS A 210 2.34 23.93 10.83
N THR A 211 3.27 23.03 10.46
CA THR A 211 3.94 22.98 9.16
C THR A 211 3.67 21.65 8.47
N ASN A 212 4.57 20.67 8.62
CA ASN A 212 4.39 19.32 8.08
C ASN A 212 5.04 18.27 8.98
N ILE A 213 4.63 17.02 8.78
CA ILE A 213 5.27 15.84 9.34
C ILE A 213 5.57 14.85 8.22
N THR A 214 6.60 14.04 8.40
CA THR A 214 6.95 12.96 7.46
C THR A 214 6.89 11.62 8.19
N MET A 215 6.42 10.59 7.50
CA MET A 215 6.62 9.19 7.91
C MET A 215 7.02 8.32 6.72
N PHE A 216 7.74 7.24 6.99
CA PHE A 216 8.06 6.22 6.00
C PHE A 216 7.00 5.13 6.02
N SER A 217 6.42 4.82 4.86
CA SER A 217 5.47 3.72 4.72
C SER A 217 6.16 2.52 4.05
N PRO A 218 6.40 1.41 4.78
CA PRO A 218 6.94 0.20 4.18
C PRO A 218 5.97 -0.43 3.17
N ASP A 219 4.65 -0.21 3.32
CA ASP A 219 3.62 -0.75 2.43
C ASP A 219 3.68 -0.16 1.00
N ILE A 220 4.22 1.04 0.82
CA ILE A 220 4.43 1.65 -0.50
C ILE A 220 5.89 2.06 -0.75
N CYS A 221 6.80 1.58 0.11
CA CYS A 221 8.24 1.75 0.04
C CYS A 221 8.76 3.19 -0.17
N ARG A 222 8.09 4.19 0.41
CA ARG A 222 8.49 5.60 0.32
C ARG A 222 8.10 6.42 1.55
N SER A 223 8.73 7.58 1.66
CA SER A 223 8.35 8.61 2.62
C SER A 223 7.12 9.39 2.14
N LEU A 224 6.25 9.72 3.09
CA LEU A 224 4.99 10.43 2.92
C LEU A 224 5.01 11.68 3.80
N THR A 225 4.72 12.84 3.21
CA THR A 225 4.66 14.12 3.92
C THR A 225 3.21 14.56 4.05
N PHE A 226 2.83 14.98 5.26
CA PHE A 226 1.50 15.42 5.65
C PHE A 226 1.58 16.87 6.09
N ASP A 227 0.74 17.71 5.53
CA ASP A 227 0.69 19.13 5.85
C ASP A 227 -0.31 19.39 6.97
N PHE A 228 0.01 20.32 7.87
CA PHE A 228 -0.92 20.76 8.90
C PHE A 228 -2.19 21.31 8.25
N THR A 229 -3.34 20.93 8.81
CA THR A 229 -4.65 21.35 8.31
C THR A 229 -5.45 22.13 9.35
N GLU A 230 -5.58 21.59 10.55
CA GLU A 230 -6.44 22.18 11.58
C GLU A 230 -6.03 21.71 12.99
N GLU A 231 -6.42 22.50 13.99
CA GLU A 231 -6.45 22.05 15.38
C GLU A 231 -7.79 21.37 15.65
N VAL A 232 -7.75 20.25 16.36
CA VAL A 232 -8.93 19.47 16.74
C VAL A 232 -8.91 19.19 18.24
N ASP A 233 -10.09 19.03 18.84
CA ASP A 233 -10.22 18.45 20.18
C ASP A 233 -10.57 16.97 20.03
N VAL A 234 -9.74 16.11 20.63
CA VAL A 234 -9.99 14.67 20.69
C VAL A 234 -10.08 14.29 22.16
N HIS A 235 -11.30 14.07 22.64
CA HIS A 235 -11.57 13.69 24.03
C HIS A 235 -10.97 14.66 25.07
N GLY A 236 -11.04 15.97 24.81
CA GLY A 236 -10.50 17.01 25.70
C GLY A 236 -8.99 17.24 25.57
N VAL A 237 -8.34 16.62 24.57
CA VAL A 237 -6.93 16.82 24.23
C VAL A 237 -6.85 17.60 22.92
N THR A 238 -6.19 18.76 22.96
CA THR A 238 -5.86 19.50 21.73
C THR A 238 -4.89 18.69 20.88
N GLY A 239 -5.26 18.45 19.63
CA GLY A 239 -4.46 17.76 18.64
C GLY A 239 -4.26 18.60 17.38
N TYR A 240 -3.12 18.41 16.73
CA TYR A 240 -2.83 18.97 15.40
C TYR A 240 -3.08 17.90 14.35
N ARG A 241 -3.99 18.18 13.41
CA ARG A 241 -4.30 17.29 12.30
C ARG A 241 -3.42 17.62 11.10
N TYR A 242 -2.70 16.60 10.62
CA TYR A 242 -1.87 16.66 9.43
C TYR A 242 -2.48 15.77 8.35
N SER A 243 -2.79 16.32 7.17
CA SER A 243 -3.38 15.58 6.06
C SER A 243 -2.35 15.32 4.97
N GLY A 244 -2.44 14.15 4.35
CA GLY A 244 -1.59 13.79 3.22
C GLY A 244 -1.86 14.62 1.96
N GLY A 245 -3.06 15.18 1.85
CA GLY A 245 -3.45 16.03 0.73
C GLY A 245 -3.19 15.40 -0.65
N ARG A 246 -3.08 16.26 -1.67
CA ARG A 246 -2.73 15.84 -3.03
C ARG A 246 -1.25 15.47 -3.18
N ASN A 247 -0.40 15.90 -2.25
CA ASN A 247 1.05 15.72 -2.31
C ASN A 247 1.46 14.25 -2.25
N ILE A 248 0.76 13.41 -1.49
CA ILE A 248 1.07 11.97 -1.40
C ILE A 248 0.92 11.24 -2.74
N VAL A 249 -0.09 11.62 -3.52
CA VAL A 249 -0.43 11.00 -4.82
C VAL A 249 0.04 11.85 -6.01
N ASP A 250 0.93 12.81 -5.76
CA ASP A 250 1.53 13.65 -6.77
C ASP A 250 2.68 12.93 -7.49
N ASN A 251 2.83 13.25 -8.76
CA ASN A 251 3.80 12.66 -9.69
C ASN A 251 4.77 13.71 -10.28
N GLY A 252 4.77 14.94 -9.76
CA GLY A 252 5.53 16.07 -10.30
C GLY A 252 4.65 17.19 -10.87
N THR A 253 3.35 16.94 -11.06
CA THR A 253 2.40 17.90 -11.64
C THR A 253 2.10 19.05 -10.68
N ILE A 254 1.98 18.76 -9.38
CA ILE A 254 1.67 19.76 -8.36
C ILE A 254 2.96 20.32 -7.75
N ASN A 255 3.87 19.44 -7.36
CA ASN A 255 5.19 19.78 -6.84
C ASN A 255 6.27 19.15 -7.73
N ALA A 256 7.07 19.97 -8.39
CA ALA A 256 8.11 19.53 -9.30
C ALA A 256 9.11 18.55 -8.65
N ASP A 257 9.35 18.62 -7.34
CA ASP A 257 10.25 17.70 -6.62
C ASP A 257 9.76 16.24 -6.61
N ASN A 258 8.46 16.02 -6.85
CA ASN A 258 7.84 14.70 -6.89
C ASN A 258 7.98 13.99 -8.25
N TRP A 259 8.69 14.59 -9.22
CA TRP A 259 8.88 14.01 -10.56
C TRP A 259 9.41 12.56 -10.51
N CYS A 260 10.25 12.25 -9.52
CA CYS A 260 10.89 10.94 -9.37
C CYS A 260 9.95 9.85 -8.83
N PHE A 261 8.71 10.18 -8.46
CA PHE A 261 7.69 9.16 -8.20
C PHE A 261 7.07 8.63 -9.49
N CYS A 262 7.25 9.34 -10.60
CA CYS A 262 7.01 8.80 -11.92
C CYS A 262 8.22 7.95 -12.37
N ASN A 263 8.12 6.63 -12.19
CA ASN A 263 9.15 5.67 -12.59
C ASN A 263 8.73 4.95 -13.89
N GLY A 264 8.75 5.67 -15.02
CA GLY A 264 8.31 5.18 -16.34
C GLY A 264 7.23 6.06 -16.98
N GLU A 265 6.15 5.46 -17.47
CA GLU A 265 5.00 6.21 -18.00
C GLU A 265 4.27 6.95 -16.87
N CYS A 266 4.26 8.28 -16.94
CA CYS A 266 3.54 9.11 -15.98
C CYS A 266 2.05 9.11 -16.31
N LEU A 267 1.27 8.38 -15.52
CA LEU A 267 -0.18 8.47 -15.55
C LEU A 267 -0.63 9.83 -14.96
N PRO A 268 -1.86 10.29 -15.25
CA PRO A 268 -2.41 11.50 -14.62
C PRO A 268 -2.26 11.50 -13.09
N VAL A 269 -2.18 12.69 -12.48
CA VAL A 269 -1.97 12.81 -11.03
C VAL A 269 -3.02 12.05 -10.22
N GLY A 270 -2.66 11.46 -9.07
CA GLY A 270 -3.62 10.78 -8.20
C GLY A 270 -3.41 9.30 -7.95
N VAL A 271 -2.42 8.69 -8.59
CA VAL A 271 -2.02 7.30 -8.37
C VAL A 271 -0.50 7.21 -8.24
N VAL A 272 -0.03 6.37 -7.32
CA VAL A 272 1.38 6.11 -7.07
C VAL A 272 1.72 4.75 -7.66
N ASN A 273 2.68 4.70 -8.58
CA ASN A 273 3.19 3.45 -9.11
C ASN A 273 4.04 2.75 -8.04
N ALA A 274 3.57 1.60 -7.56
CA ALA A 274 4.25 0.77 -6.56
C ALA A 274 4.83 -0.51 -7.18
N SER A 275 4.89 -0.63 -8.50
CA SER A 275 5.26 -1.88 -9.18
C SER A 275 6.65 -2.39 -8.79
N SER A 276 7.62 -1.49 -8.66
CA SER A 276 8.99 -1.84 -8.24
C SER A 276 9.04 -2.37 -6.79
N CYS A 277 8.20 -1.82 -5.91
CA CYS A 277 8.01 -2.25 -4.51
C CYS A 277 7.20 -3.56 -4.41
N ARG A 278 6.49 -3.96 -5.49
CA ARG A 278 5.58 -5.10 -5.53
C ARG A 278 6.04 -6.18 -6.52
N TYR A 279 7.32 -6.53 -6.47
CA TYR A 279 7.92 -7.63 -7.24
C TYR A 279 7.67 -7.56 -8.76
N GLY A 280 7.49 -6.34 -9.30
CA GLY A 280 7.21 -6.12 -10.72
C GLY A 280 5.73 -6.24 -11.13
N ALA A 281 4.83 -6.58 -10.20
CA ALA A 281 3.39 -6.56 -10.47
C ALA A 281 2.92 -5.12 -10.75
N PRO A 282 1.97 -4.90 -11.69
CA PRO A 282 1.47 -3.57 -12.06
C PRO A 282 0.54 -2.99 -10.98
N ALA A 283 1.09 -2.74 -9.79
CA ALA A 283 0.36 -2.26 -8.63
C ALA A 283 0.42 -0.74 -8.53
N PHE A 284 -0.76 -0.12 -8.48
CA PHE A 284 -0.92 1.32 -8.31
C PHE A 284 -1.74 1.61 -7.05
N VAL A 285 -1.33 2.60 -6.29
CA VAL A 285 -1.97 3.00 -5.04
C VAL A 285 -2.60 4.37 -5.19
N SER A 286 -3.84 4.51 -4.77
CA SER A 286 -4.57 5.79 -4.74
C SER A 286 -5.28 5.95 -3.40
N TYR A 287 -5.86 7.13 -3.16
CA TYR A 287 -6.87 7.22 -2.10
C TYR A 287 -8.15 6.50 -2.51
N PRO A 288 -8.97 6.05 -1.53
CA PRO A 288 -10.22 5.35 -1.82
C PRO A 288 -11.13 6.13 -2.78
N HIS A 289 -11.76 5.41 -3.71
CA HIS A 289 -12.61 5.96 -4.78
C HIS A 289 -11.94 7.05 -5.63
N TYR A 290 -10.61 7.01 -5.77
CA TYR A 290 -9.84 8.02 -6.48
C TYR A 290 -10.01 9.44 -5.89
N TYR A 291 -10.23 9.53 -4.57
CA TYR A 291 -10.22 10.81 -3.88
C TYR A 291 -8.91 11.55 -4.18
N MET A 292 -8.97 12.85 -4.47
CA MET A 292 -7.82 13.68 -4.85
C MET A 292 -7.07 13.28 -6.14
N ALA A 293 -7.57 12.33 -6.91
CA ALA A 293 -6.98 11.97 -8.20
C ALA A 293 -7.60 12.76 -9.37
N ASP A 294 -6.92 12.70 -10.52
CA ASP A 294 -7.45 13.23 -11.78
C ASP A 294 -8.79 12.56 -12.12
N PRO A 295 -9.83 13.33 -12.55
CA PRO A 295 -11.12 12.78 -12.95
C PRO A 295 -11.04 11.67 -14.01
N TYR A 296 -9.96 11.62 -14.80
CA TYR A 296 -9.65 10.53 -15.71
C TYR A 296 -9.92 9.15 -15.09
N TYR A 297 -9.42 8.87 -13.89
CA TYR A 297 -9.56 7.54 -13.28
C TYR A 297 -11.00 7.16 -12.95
N ALA A 298 -11.72 8.05 -12.26
CA ALA A 298 -13.13 7.83 -11.94
C ALA A 298 -14.01 7.82 -13.20
N SER A 299 -13.58 8.49 -14.27
CA SER A 299 -14.27 8.47 -15.57
C SER A 299 -14.14 7.15 -16.33
N LEU A 300 -13.22 6.26 -15.94
CA LEU A 300 -12.99 4.96 -16.58
C LEU A 300 -13.72 3.78 -15.94
N VAL A 301 -14.31 3.97 -14.74
CA VAL A 301 -15.06 2.93 -14.02
C VAL A 301 -16.32 3.51 -13.38
N ASP A 302 -17.36 2.70 -13.20
CA ASP A 302 -18.58 3.11 -12.50
C ASP A 302 -18.56 2.66 -11.05
N GLY A 303 -19.24 3.40 -10.16
CA GLY A 303 -19.31 3.12 -8.72
C GLY A 303 -18.32 3.90 -7.85
N MET A 304 -17.44 4.71 -8.44
CA MET A 304 -16.52 5.57 -7.68
C MET A 304 -17.27 6.81 -7.14
N ARG A 305 -17.14 7.07 -5.84
CA ARG A 305 -17.81 8.17 -5.12
C ARG A 305 -16.83 8.79 -4.12
N PRO A 306 -15.86 9.59 -4.57
CA PRO A 306 -14.87 10.21 -3.69
C PRO A 306 -15.56 11.14 -2.68
N ASP A 307 -15.18 11.03 -1.40
CA ASP A 307 -15.75 11.73 -0.27
C ASP A 307 -14.61 12.09 0.69
N LYS A 308 -14.48 13.37 1.06
CA LYS A 308 -13.33 13.83 1.84
C LYS A 308 -13.34 13.19 3.22
N GLU A 309 -14.49 13.21 3.89
CA GLU A 309 -14.68 12.77 5.26
C GLU A 309 -14.37 11.29 5.41
N LYS A 310 -14.63 10.49 4.36
CA LYS A 310 -14.37 9.04 4.34
C LYS A 310 -13.00 8.65 3.79
N HIS A 311 -12.46 9.39 2.82
CA HIS A 311 -11.33 8.92 2.01
C HIS A 311 -10.05 9.74 2.16
N GLN A 312 -10.08 10.81 2.96
CA GLN A 312 -8.85 11.51 3.30
C GLN A 312 -7.96 10.68 4.23
N PHE A 313 -6.65 10.85 4.09
CA PHE A 313 -5.69 10.30 5.03
C PHE A 313 -5.11 11.42 5.89
N TYR A 314 -5.21 11.28 7.21
CA TYR A 314 -4.63 12.20 8.16
C TYR A 314 -4.07 11.48 9.38
N VAL A 315 -3.20 12.19 10.09
CA VAL A 315 -2.67 11.83 11.40
C VAL A 315 -2.96 12.98 12.36
N THR A 316 -3.41 12.67 13.57
CA THR A 316 -3.61 13.68 14.62
C THR A 316 -2.59 13.46 15.72
N LEU A 317 -1.80 14.49 16.04
CA LEU A 317 -0.76 14.44 17.06
C LEU A 317 -1.08 15.39 18.21
N GLU A 318 -0.89 14.94 19.45
CA GLU A 318 -0.93 15.81 20.62
C GLU A 318 0.36 16.67 20.65
N PRO A 319 0.30 18.00 20.59
CA PRO A 319 1.46 18.84 20.24
C PRO A 319 2.60 18.86 21.26
N VAL A 320 2.34 18.58 22.54
CA VAL A 320 3.34 18.68 23.62
C VAL A 320 4.19 17.42 23.70
N ARG A 321 3.58 16.23 23.66
CA ARG A 321 4.27 14.92 23.75
C ARG A 321 4.33 14.18 22.42
N ASN A 322 3.67 14.68 21.37
CA ASN A 322 3.59 14.13 20.00
C ASN A 322 3.35 12.64 19.92
N LYS A 323 2.44 12.18 20.77
CA LYS A 323 1.81 10.88 20.62
C LYS A 323 0.66 11.01 19.64
N THR A 324 0.52 10.01 18.77
CA THR A 324 -0.66 9.87 17.92
C THR A 324 -1.89 9.75 18.80
N VAL A 325 -2.86 10.63 18.60
CA VAL A 325 -4.18 10.55 19.22
C VAL A 325 -5.10 9.94 18.17
N LEU A 326 -5.55 8.72 18.45
CA LEU A 326 -6.43 7.93 17.57
C LEU A 326 -7.90 8.24 17.84
#